data_AF-A0A962I505-F1
#
_entry.id   AF-A0A962I505-F1
#
_cell.length_a   1.000
_cell.length_b   1.000
_cell.length_c   1.000
_cell.angle_alpha   90.00
_cell.angle_beta   90.00
_cell.angle_gamma   90.00
#
_symmetry.space_group_name_H-M   'P 1'
#
loop_
_entity.id
_entity.type
_entity.pdbx_description
1 polymer ?
#
loop_
_entity_poly.entity_id
_entity_poly.type
_entity_poly.pdbx_seq_one_letter_code
_entity_poly.pdbx_strand_id
1 'polypeptide(L)'
;MLRFFNSPIDHAGDDQTPPGPEPRINAWPLNEAHIDYVEGAPKAGLIQRLDLPIEVSTILHRDQFSDESDITTGWHAIEFLLWGQDLSADGPGARPWQDFLPDDVIRERRRRYLALITQLLVDDLQELAESWRLDRPDGYAAWLSTQPAVEVLGRGLHGAASLATIEVYGERLSVALDSGSQEDEHSCFSDNTVADLLSDVEGIEFFVSARYEDAPLGASVLDLLRWRKPSLAARLEDSIAATRAGLLAIDERFDQILLQPADSPARLQAEAAAEAARQIAVALKAAAEELGINIVIPGV
;
A
#
# COMPACT_ATOMS: atom_id res chain seq x y z
N MET A 1 -2.15 0.30 11.09
CA MET A 1 -1.51 1.64 11.00
C MET A 1 -2.32 2.44 10.01
N LEU A 2 -2.68 3.69 10.31
CA LEU A 2 -3.51 4.47 9.39
C LEU A 2 -2.64 5.60 8.81
N ARG A 3 -2.65 5.75 7.48
CA ARG A 3 -2.05 6.88 6.73
C ARG A 3 -3.04 8.05 6.65
N PHE A 4 -2.62 9.16 6.03
CA PHE A 4 -3.39 10.34 5.68
C PHE A 4 -3.73 11.30 6.83
N PHE A 5 -3.01 11.25 7.95
CA PHE A 5 -3.23 12.20 9.06
C PHE A 5 -1.96 12.59 9.81
N ASN A 6 -0.81 12.54 9.14
CA ASN A 6 0.48 12.92 9.72
C ASN A 6 0.83 12.05 10.94
N SER A 7 0.75 10.74 10.72
CA SER A 7 1.16 9.68 11.64
C SER A 7 2.65 9.32 11.40
N PRO A 8 3.24 8.38 12.16
CA PRO A 8 4.63 7.99 11.94
C PRO A 8 4.95 7.49 10.53
N ILE A 9 4.00 6.95 9.74
CA ILE A 9 4.29 6.54 8.34
C ILE A 9 4.49 7.73 7.42
N ASP A 10 3.72 8.78 7.61
CA ASP A 10 3.36 9.72 6.55
C ASP A 10 3.46 11.18 6.99
N HIS A 11 4.10 11.45 8.13
CA HIS A 11 4.33 12.82 8.56
C HIS A 11 5.29 13.54 7.60
N ALA A 12 5.08 14.84 7.39
CA ALA A 12 5.85 15.61 6.42
C ALA A 12 7.32 15.87 6.82
N GLY A 13 7.73 15.46 8.03
CA GLY A 13 9.02 15.81 8.60
C GLY A 13 9.12 17.28 9.01
N ASP A 14 10.28 17.65 9.55
CA ASP A 14 10.70 19.03 9.85
C ASP A 14 12.22 19.16 9.79
N ASP A 15 12.78 20.31 10.21
CA ASP A 15 14.23 20.57 10.19
C ASP A 15 15.05 19.56 11.03
N GLN A 16 14.42 18.83 11.94
CA GLN A 16 15.06 17.92 12.88
C GLN A 16 14.67 16.45 12.65
N THR A 17 13.54 16.20 11.99
CA THR A 17 12.95 14.88 11.81
C THR A 17 12.70 14.63 10.33
N PRO A 18 13.26 13.56 9.74
CA PRO A 18 12.95 13.23 8.35
C PRO A 18 11.44 12.97 8.18
N PRO A 19 10.88 13.11 6.97
CA PRO A 19 9.50 12.67 6.73
C PRO A 19 9.34 11.19 7.03
N GLY A 20 8.09 10.79 7.30
CA GLY A 20 7.73 9.40 7.56
C GLY A 20 8.17 8.48 6.40
N PRO A 21 8.45 7.21 6.70
CA PRO A 21 9.13 6.30 5.78
C PRO A 21 8.24 5.79 4.64
N GLU A 22 6.98 6.21 4.52
CA GLU A 22 6.07 5.59 3.57
C GLU A 22 6.55 5.59 2.12
N PRO A 23 7.10 6.68 1.55
CA PRO A 23 7.68 6.64 0.21
C PRO A 23 8.86 5.68 0.07
N ARG A 24 9.59 5.40 1.17
CA ARG A 24 10.68 4.40 1.18
C ARG A 24 10.19 2.97 1.33
N ILE A 25 8.98 2.78 1.86
CA ILE A 25 8.39 1.46 2.11
C ILE A 25 7.58 1.00 0.90
N ASN A 26 6.74 1.87 0.33
CA ASN A 26 5.65 1.44 -0.55
C ASN A 26 5.36 2.39 -1.74
N ALA A 27 6.33 3.19 -2.18
CA ALA A 27 6.13 4.04 -3.35
C ALA A 27 5.88 3.21 -4.63
N TRP A 28 5.05 3.76 -5.52
CA TRP A 28 4.68 3.23 -6.84
C TRP A 28 4.23 4.40 -7.72
N PRO A 29 4.39 4.40 -9.07
CA PRO A 29 4.96 3.35 -9.94
C PRO A 29 6.49 3.28 -9.93
N LEU A 30 7.07 2.13 -10.29
CA LEU A 30 8.53 1.89 -10.24
C LEU A 30 9.15 1.81 -11.65
N ASN A 31 10.15 2.65 -11.91
CA ASN A 31 11.02 2.57 -13.09
C ASN A 31 12.07 1.49 -12.90
N GLU A 32 11.84 0.32 -13.48
CA GLU A 32 12.65 -0.87 -13.24
C GLU A 32 14.07 -0.71 -13.81
N ALA A 33 14.17 0.00 -14.93
CA ALA A 33 15.44 0.33 -15.60
C ALA A 33 16.33 1.25 -14.76
N HIS A 34 15.80 1.87 -13.70
CA HIS A 34 16.61 2.61 -12.72
C HIS A 34 17.34 1.68 -11.75
N ILE A 35 16.78 0.51 -11.44
CA ILE A 35 17.38 -0.46 -10.51
C ILE A 35 18.30 -1.44 -11.24
N ASP A 36 17.79 -2.12 -12.27
CA ASP A 36 18.49 -3.22 -12.96
C ASP A 36 18.16 -3.28 -14.45
N TYR A 37 18.61 -4.32 -15.12
CA TYR A 37 18.28 -4.59 -16.51
C TYR A 37 16.77 -4.84 -16.71
N VAL A 38 16.29 -4.44 -17.88
CA VAL A 38 14.95 -4.73 -18.42
C VAL A 38 15.05 -5.22 -19.85
N GLU A 39 13.96 -5.71 -20.45
CA GLU A 39 13.95 -6.04 -21.87
C GLU A 39 14.34 -4.80 -22.71
N GLY A 40 15.21 -5.01 -23.71
CA GLY A 40 15.74 -3.92 -24.54
C GLY A 40 16.85 -3.08 -23.90
N ALA A 41 17.07 -3.16 -22.57
CA ALA A 41 18.12 -2.42 -21.87
C ALA A 41 18.94 -3.30 -20.89
N PRO A 42 19.76 -4.26 -21.40
CA PRO A 42 20.46 -5.27 -20.58
C PRO A 42 21.56 -4.71 -19.66
N LYS A 43 21.86 -3.41 -19.76
CA LYS A 43 22.91 -2.72 -18.98
C LYS A 43 22.36 -1.52 -18.21
N ALA A 44 21.04 -1.44 -18.04
CA ALA A 44 20.39 -0.38 -17.29
C ALA A 44 20.58 -0.54 -15.77
N GLY A 45 20.27 0.54 -15.06
CA GLY A 45 20.15 0.52 -13.61
C GLY A 45 21.44 0.62 -12.79
N LEU A 46 21.25 0.92 -11.51
CA LEU A 46 22.32 1.08 -10.51
C LEU A 46 23.16 -0.19 -10.34
N ILE A 47 22.56 -1.37 -10.53
CA ILE A 47 23.27 -2.65 -10.43
C ILE A 47 24.37 -2.77 -11.50
N GLN A 48 24.17 -2.20 -12.70
CA GLN A 48 25.13 -2.25 -13.81
C GLN A 48 26.19 -1.14 -13.74
N ARG A 49 25.99 -0.10 -12.91
CA ARG A 49 26.88 1.05 -12.72
C ARG A 49 28.12 0.72 -11.88
N LEU A 50 29.13 0.06 -12.47
CA LEU A 50 30.36 -0.32 -11.76
C LEU A 50 31.18 0.86 -11.19
N ASP A 51 30.94 2.08 -11.66
CA ASP A 51 31.54 3.32 -11.16
C ASP A 51 30.87 3.85 -9.88
N LEU A 52 29.70 3.30 -9.50
CA LEU A 52 29.00 3.61 -8.27
C LEU A 52 29.05 2.44 -7.28
N PRO A 53 29.36 2.68 -6.00
CA PRO A 53 29.27 1.64 -4.98
C PRO A 53 27.80 1.30 -4.69
N ILE A 54 27.52 0.03 -4.38
CA ILE A 54 26.21 -0.39 -3.85
C ILE A 54 26.24 -0.24 -2.32
N GLU A 55 25.79 0.91 -1.86
CA GLU A 55 25.72 1.30 -0.45
C GLU A 55 24.39 2.03 -0.18
N VAL A 56 23.90 1.96 1.06
CA VAL A 56 22.63 2.60 1.47
C VAL A 56 22.57 4.07 1.08
N SER A 57 23.64 4.82 1.33
CA SER A 57 23.72 6.25 0.99
C SER A 57 23.60 6.50 -0.52
N THR A 58 24.16 5.62 -1.35
CA THR A 58 24.06 5.74 -2.81
C THR A 58 22.67 5.39 -3.30
N ILE A 59 22.05 4.35 -2.72
CA ILE A 59 20.68 3.94 -3.05
C ILE A 59 19.71 5.08 -2.69
N LEU A 60 19.72 5.55 -1.44
CA LEU A 60 18.85 6.63 -0.98
C LEU A 60 19.07 7.95 -1.72
N HIS A 61 20.30 8.27 -2.12
CA HIS A 61 20.57 9.47 -2.92
C HIS A 61 20.02 9.38 -4.35
N ARG A 62 19.69 8.17 -4.82
CA ARG A 62 19.13 7.92 -6.15
C ARG A 62 17.64 7.64 -6.12
N ASP A 63 17.05 7.52 -4.94
CA ASP A 63 15.61 7.37 -4.76
C ASP A 63 14.87 8.63 -5.20
N GLN A 64 13.93 8.46 -6.14
CA GLN A 64 13.07 9.51 -6.68
C GLN A 64 13.84 10.77 -7.13
N PHE A 65 15.06 10.55 -7.63
CA PHE A 65 16.04 11.63 -7.81
C PHE A 65 15.76 12.49 -9.05
N SER A 66 15.44 11.85 -10.18
CA SER A 66 15.10 12.55 -11.43
C SER A 66 13.61 12.51 -11.74
N ASP A 67 12.95 11.41 -11.38
CA ASP A 67 11.55 11.14 -11.61
C ASP A 67 10.93 10.50 -10.35
N GLU A 68 9.63 10.67 -10.11
CA GLU A 68 8.93 10.04 -8.98
C GLU A 68 8.92 8.52 -9.09
N SER A 69 9.03 7.99 -10.31
CA SER A 69 9.16 6.57 -10.57
C SER A 69 10.57 6.02 -10.37
N ASP A 70 11.59 6.86 -10.16
CA ASP A 70 12.99 6.44 -9.88
C ASP A 70 13.15 5.86 -8.45
N ILE A 71 12.23 4.99 -8.05
CA ILE A 71 12.16 4.31 -6.77
C ILE A 71 13.29 3.29 -6.70
N THR A 72 13.96 3.24 -5.56
CA THR A 72 15.15 2.41 -5.33
C THR A 72 15.05 1.53 -4.10
N THR A 73 14.00 1.70 -3.28
CA THR A 73 13.80 1.05 -1.98
C THR A 73 12.37 0.52 -1.83
N GLY A 74 12.09 -0.16 -0.71
CA GLY A 74 10.73 -0.62 -0.38
C GLY A 74 10.32 -1.94 -1.01
N TRP A 75 9.05 -2.29 -0.81
CA TRP A 75 8.45 -3.55 -1.25
C TRP A 75 8.61 -3.78 -2.75
N HIS A 76 8.24 -2.80 -3.57
CA HIS A 76 8.23 -2.94 -5.02
C HIS A 76 9.65 -3.02 -5.63
N ALA A 77 10.64 -2.36 -5.02
CA ALA A 77 12.04 -2.55 -5.43
C ALA A 77 12.55 -3.95 -5.09
N ILE A 78 12.17 -4.51 -3.93
CA ILE A 78 12.47 -5.89 -3.55
C ILE A 78 11.77 -6.86 -4.49
N GLU A 79 10.50 -6.59 -4.79
CA GLU A 79 9.66 -7.36 -5.71
C GLU A 79 10.29 -7.44 -7.10
N PHE A 80 10.61 -6.30 -7.73
CA PHE A 80 11.29 -6.25 -9.03
C PHE A 80 12.66 -6.98 -9.00
N LEU A 81 13.40 -6.89 -7.90
CA LEU A 81 14.65 -7.63 -7.78
C LEU A 81 14.45 -9.15 -7.73
N LEU A 82 13.34 -9.63 -7.16
CA LEU A 82 13.09 -11.06 -7.01
C LEU A 82 12.37 -11.66 -8.24
N TRP A 83 11.41 -10.95 -8.81
CA TRP A 83 10.62 -11.39 -9.95
C TRP A 83 11.11 -10.84 -11.28
N GLY A 84 11.79 -9.70 -11.30
CA GLY A 84 12.18 -9.03 -12.56
C GLY A 84 11.01 -8.30 -13.20
N GLN A 85 11.25 -7.77 -14.39
CA GLN A 85 10.19 -7.15 -15.20
C GLN A 85 9.15 -8.22 -15.54
N ASP A 86 7.88 -7.86 -15.40
CA ASP A 86 6.81 -8.72 -15.88
C ASP A 86 6.50 -8.43 -17.34
N LEU A 87 6.56 -9.49 -18.14
CA LEU A 87 6.27 -9.49 -19.57
C LEU A 87 5.35 -10.66 -19.93
N SER A 88 4.82 -11.33 -18.91
CA SER A 88 4.07 -12.56 -19.03
C SER A 88 2.59 -12.26 -18.86
N ALA A 89 1.79 -12.66 -19.85
CA ALA A 89 0.35 -12.54 -19.73
C ALA A 89 -0.23 -13.49 -18.66
N ASP A 90 0.42 -14.64 -18.40
CA ASP A 90 -0.18 -15.75 -17.66
C ASP A 90 0.48 -16.05 -16.30
N GLY A 91 1.32 -15.13 -15.81
CA GLY A 91 2.09 -15.32 -14.59
C GLY A 91 3.09 -14.19 -14.37
N PRO A 92 3.78 -14.20 -13.21
CA PRO A 92 4.53 -13.04 -12.76
C PRO A 92 5.87 -12.94 -13.51
N GLY A 93 6.64 -11.90 -13.17
CA GLY A 93 8.03 -11.77 -13.59
C GLY A 93 8.84 -13.07 -13.40
N ALA A 94 9.65 -13.39 -14.41
CA ALA A 94 10.36 -14.66 -14.51
C ALA A 94 11.88 -14.54 -14.30
N ARG A 95 12.34 -13.68 -13.39
CA ARG A 95 13.77 -13.50 -13.13
C ARG A 95 14.41 -14.83 -12.74
N PRO A 96 15.49 -15.24 -13.42
CA PRO A 96 16.16 -16.50 -13.12
C PRO A 96 16.87 -16.42 -11.78
N TRP A 97 16.72 -17.42 -10.90
CA TRP A 97 17.47 -17.50 -9.64
C TRP A 97 19.00 -17.45 -9.85
N GLN A 98 19.47 -17.82 -11.04
CA GLN A 98 20.87 -17.74 -11.46
C GLN A 98 21.42 -16.31 -11.40
N ASP A 99 20.56 -15.28 -11.43
CA ASP A 99 20.95 -13.88 -11.22
C ASP A 99 21.54 -13.59 -9.84
N PHE A 100 21.44 -14.54 -8.92
CA PHE A 100 21.95 -14.46 -7.56
C PHE A 100 23.03 -15.50 -7.26
N LEU A 101 23.52 -16.22 -8.28
CA LEU A 101 24.70 -17.08 -8.14
C LEU A 101 25.94 -16.24 -7.83
N PRO A 102 26.89 -16.76 -7.04
CA PRO A 102 28.13 -16.06 -6.73
C PRO A 102 29.06 -15.95 -7.94
N ASP A 103 30.24 -15.37 -7.72
CA ASP A 103 31.38 -15.33 -8.64
C ASP A 103 31.14 -14.52 -9.93
N ASP A 104 30.27 -13.52 -9.88
CA ASP A 104 30.10 -12.51 -10.93
C ASP A 104 29.85 -11.14 -10.31
N VAL A 105 30.52 -10.12 -10.84
CA VAL A 105 30.49 -8.77 -10.27
C VAL A 105 29.09 -8.15 -10.28
N ILE A 106 28.28 -8.41 -11.30
CA ILE A 106 26.93 -7.86 -11.41
C ILE A 106 25.97 -8.62 -10.47
N ARG A 107 26.07 -9.95 -10.44
CA ARG A 107 25.24 -10.77 -9.53
C ARG A 107 25.54 -10.48 -8.06
N GLU A 108 26.80 -10.30 -7.69
CA GLU A 108 27.17 -9.90 -6.32
C GLU A 108 26.66 -8.49 -5.96
N ARG A 109 26.66 -7.57 -6.93
CA ARG A 109 26.04 -6.24 -6.74
C ARG A 109 24.53 -6.35 -6.51
N ARG A 110 23.84 -7.19 -7.28
CA ARG A 110 22.40 -7.45 -7.10
C ARG A 110 22.08 -8.08 -5.74
N ARG A 111 22.83 -9.11 -5.33
CA ARG A 111 22.73 -9.72 -3.99
C ARG A 111 22.90 -8.68 -2.89
N ARG A 112 23.92 -7.83 -3.01
CA ARG A 112 24.18 -6.76 -2.04
C ARG A 112 23.07 -5.72 -2.04
N TYR A 113 22.58 -5.31 -3.20
CA TYR A 113 21.48 -4.36 -3.31
C TYR A 113 20.24 -4.89 -2.57
N LEU A 114 19.80 -6.10 -2.92
CA LEU A 114 18.64 -6.75 -2.30
C LEU A 114 18.79 -6.83 -0.77
N ALA A 115 19.97 -7.25 -0.28
CA ALA A 115 20.23 -7.33 1.15
C ALA A 115 20.14 -5.96 1.85
N LEU A 116 20.68 -4.91 1.23
CA LEU A 116 20.65 -3.55 1.81
C LEU A 116 19.23 -3.00 1.88
N ILE A 117 18.45 -3.08 0.80
CA ILE A 117 17.08 -2.53 0.81
C ILE A 117 16.11 -3.34 1.66
N THR A 118 16.34 -4.66 1.77
CA THR A 118 15.58 -5.50 2.71
C THR A 118 15.88 -5.10 4.14
N GLN A 119 17.14 -4.84 4.48
CA GLN A 119 17.49 -4.36 5.82
C GLN A 119 16.89 -2.97 6.08
N LEU A 120 16.93 -2.05 5.12
CA LEU A 120 16.28 -0.74 5.25
C LEU A 120 14.79 -0.86 5.50
N LEU A 121 14.09 -1.72 4.77
CA LEU A 121 12.67 -1.97 4.99
C LEU A 121 12.40 -2.53 6.40
N VAL A 122 13.23 -3.46 6.88
CA VAL A 122 13.13 -3.97 8.25
C VAL A 122 13.35 -2.87 9.28
N ASP A 123 14.35 -2.01 9.08
CA ASP A 123 14.65 -0.89 9.97
C ASP A 123 13.48 0.12 10.01
N ASP A 124 12.93 0.49 8.85
CA ASP A 124 11.77 1.37 8.73
C ASP A 124 10.54 0.77 9.43
N LEU A 125 10.24 -0.51 9.20
CA LEU A 125 9.12 -1.19 9.87
C LEU A 125 9.31 -1.31 11.39
N GLN A 126 10.55 -1.48 11.86
CA GLN A 126 10.88 -1.50 13.29
C GLN A 126 10.64 -0.12 13.92
N GLU A 127 11.10 0.96 13.29
CA GLU A 127 10.87 2.32 13.78
C GLU A 127 9.37 2.65 13.86
N LEU A 128 8.60 2.23 12.86
CA LEU A 128 7.15 2.37 12.89
C LEU A 128 6.54 1.58 14.05
N ALA A 129 6.91 0.31 14.24
CA ALA A 129 6.41 -0.51 15.34
C ALA A 129 6.75 0.10 16.71
N GLU A 130 7.97 0.63 16.87
CA GLU A 130 8.39 1.32 18.08
C GLU A 130 7.61 2.60 18.34
N SER A 131 7.28 3.36 17.30
CA SER A 131 6.48 4.59 17.41
C SER A 131 5.07 4.32 17.94
N TRP A 132 4.52 3.12 17.71
CA TRP A 132 3.19 2.72 18.17
C TRP A 132 3.18 2.04 19.54
N ARG A 133 4.32 1.96 20.25
CA ARG A 133 4.37 1.42 21.61
C ARG A 133 3.80 2.40 22.63
N LEU A 134 2.78 1.96 23.39
CA LEU A 134 2.18 2.75 24.47
C LEU A 134 3.12 2.96 25.67
N ASP A 135 4.05 2.03 25.90
CA ASP A 135 5.00 2.11 27.01
C ASP A 135 6.24 2.96 26.71
N ARG A 136 6.34 3.50 25.50
CA ARG A 136 7.36 4.48 25.09
C ARG A 136 6.81 5.90 25.32
N PRO A 137 7.25 6.64 26.35
CA PRO A 137 6.64 7.93 26.72
C PRO A 137 6.72 9.02 25.62
N ASP A 138 7.75 8.95 24.78
CA ASP A 138 8.00 9.80 23.62
C ASP A 138 7.38 9.24 22.32
N GLY A 139 6.74 8.08 22.37
CA GLY A 139 6.13 7.41 21.22
C GLY A 139 4.82 8.07 20.77
N TYR A 140 4.51 7.91 19.48
CA TYR A 140 3.28 8.42 18.89
C TYR A 140 2.03 7.89 19.59
N ALA A 141 1.98 6.60 19.94
CA ALA A 141 0.82 6.04 20.64
C ALA A 141 0.62 6.65 22.04
N ALA A 142 1.70 6.91 22.79
CA ALA A 142 1.63 7.57 24.08
C ALA A 142 1.09 9.00 23.94
N TRP A 143 1.62 9.78 22.97
CA TRP A 143 1.10 11.10 22.65
C TRP A 143 -0.38 11.06 22.19
N LEU A 144 -0.76 10.12 21.33
CA LEU A 144 -2.11 10.00 20.81
C LEU A 144 -3.11 9.74 21.95
N SER A 145 -2.71 8.97 22.96
CA SER A 145 -3.54 8.66 24.14
C SER A 145 -3.87 9.87 25.01
N THR A 146 -3.12 10.96 24.90
CA THR A 146 -3.39 12.22 25.61
C THR A 146 -4.27 13.19 24.81
N GLN A 147 -4.57 12.88 23.55
CA GLN A 147 -5.38 13.75 22.70
C GLN A 147 -6.88 13.61 23.00
N PRO A 148 -7.72 14.60 22.66
CA PRO A 148 -9.16 14.49 22.78
C PRO A 148 -9.71 13.30 21.98
N ALA A 149 -10.61 12.50 22.56
CA ALA A 149 -11.16 11.32 21.91
C ALA A 149 -11.79 11.58 20.53
N VAL A 150 -12.42 12.75 20.35
CA VAL A 150 -13.00 13.19 19.07
C VAL A 150 -11.94 13.38 17.99
N GLU A 151 -10.75 13.86 18.37
CA GLU A 151 -9.63 14.05 17.45
C GLU A 151 -9.01 12.70 17.08
N VAL A 152 -8.78 11.83 18.06
CA VAL A 152 -8.25 10.47 17.83
C VAL A 152 -9.18 9.70 16.89
N LEU A 153 -10.49 9.75 17.14
CA LEU A 153 -11.48 9.09 16.30
C LEU A 153 -11.54 9.72 14.89
N GLY A 154 -11.46 11.05 14.80
CA GLY A 154 -11.45 11.74 13.51
C GLY A 154 -10.23 11.40 12.65
N ARG A 155 -9.04 11.29 13.24
CA ARG A 155 -7.83 10.82 12.58
C ARG A 155 -8.01 9.42 12.00
N GLY A 156 -8.55 8.51 12.80
CA GLY A 156 -8.77 7.13 12.38
C GLY A 156 -9.83 7.00 11.28
N LEU A 157 -10.97 7.68 11.41
CA LEU A 157 -12.02 7.70 10.40
C LEU A 157 -11.54 8.31 9.08
N HIS A 158 -10.77 9.40 9.15
CA HIS A 158 -10.17 10.00 7.96
C HIS A 158 -9.20 9.03 7.29
N GLY A 159 -8.26 8.43 8.03
CA GLY A 159 -7.30 7.48 7.46
C GLY A 159 -7.97 6.26 6.80
N ALA A 160 -8.99 5.68 7.44
CA ALA A 160 -9.73 4.54 6.89
C ALA A 160 -10.54 4.92 5.65
N ALA A 161 -11.19 6.09 5.63
CA ALA A 161 -11.93 6.57 4.47
C ALA A 161 -11.01 6.94 3.29
N SER A 162 -9.85 7.54 3.58
CA SER A 162 -8.83 7.86 2.58
C SER A 162 -8.21 6.60 1.99
N LEU A 163 -7.89 5.58 2.81
CA LEU A 163 -7.45 4.27 2.32
C LEU A 163 -8.50 3.63 1.40
N ALA A 164 -9.77 3.67 1.78
CA ALA A 164 -10.84 3.11 0.94
C ALA A 164 -11.01 3.84 -0.40
N THR A 165 -10.96 5.18 -0.42
CA THR A 165 -11.27 5.94 -1.64
C THR A 165 -10.07 6.30 -2.49
N ILE A 166 -8.94 6.68 -1.89
CA ILE A 166 -7.77 7.14 -2.62
C ILE A 166 -6.99 5.92 -3.08
N GLU A 167 -6.63 5.04 -2.16
CA GLU A 167 -5.79 3.88 -2.46
C GLU A 167 -6.61 2.75 -3.10
N VAL A 168 -7.57 2.15 -2.39
CA VAL A 168 -8.27 0.95 -2.87
C VAL A 168 -9.12 1.24 -4.10
N TYR A 169 -10.01 2.23 -4.04
CA TYR A 169 -10.84 2.61 -5.19
C TYR A 169 -10.03 3.29 -6.29
N GLY A 170 -9.31 4.37 -5.97
CA GLY A 170 -8.65 5.22 -6.95
C GLY A 170 -7.42 4.59 -7.56
N GLU A 171 -6.30 4.66 -6.84
CA GLU A 171 -4.96 4.33 -7.34
C GLU A 171 -4.79 2.84 -7.66
N ARG A 172 -5.35 1.92 -6.85
CA ARG A 172 -5.06 0.47 -6.97
C ARG A 172 -6.08 -0.33 -7.78
N LEU A 173 -7.29 0.18 -7.99
CA LEU A 173 -8.31 -0.47 -8.83
C LEU A 173 -8.64 0.38 -10.06
N SER A 174 -9.10 1.61 -9.88
CA SER A 174 -9.65 2.40 -10.99
C SER A 174 -8.58 2.80 -12.00
N VAL A 175 -7.37 3.20 -11.58
CA VAL A 175 -6.30 3.59 -12.51
C VAL A 175 -5.96 2.44 -13.47
N ALA A 176 -5.65 1.26 -12.93
CA ALA A 176 -5.33 0.08 -13.73
C ALA A 176 -6.50 -0.37 -14.62
N LEU A 177 -7.73 -0.36 -14.10
CA LEU A 177 -8.93 -0.67 -14.89
C LEU A 177 -9.10 0.33 -16.04
N ASP A 178 -8.97 1.64 -15.79
CA ASP A 178 -9.17 2.68 -16.79
C ASP A 178 -8.09 2.67 -17.87
N SER A 179 -6.82 2.41 -17.51
CA SER A 179 -5.72 2.35 -18.46
C SER A 179 -5.65 1.02 -19.21
N GLY A 180 -6.06 -0.08 -18.57
CA GLY A 180 -5.84 -1.44 -19.05
C GLY A 180 -4.37 -1.85 -19.06
N SER A 181 -3.51 -1.10 -18.35
CA SER A 181 -2.07 -1.31 -18.29
C SER A 181 -1.69 -2.10 -17.04
N GLN A 182 -0.94 -3.19 -17.23
CA GLN A 182 -0.29 -3.95 -16.15
C GLN A 182 0.68 -3.09 -15.35
N GLU A 183 1.36 -2.11 -15.97
CA GLU A 183 2.30 -1.21 -15.26
C GLU A 183 1.61 -0.29 -14.24
N ASP A 184 0.29 -0.09 -14.38
CA ASP A 184 -0.49 0.71 -13.43
C ASP A 184 -1.03 -0.15 -12.27
N GLU A 185 -0.79 -1.46 -12.30
CA GLU A 185 -1.16 -2.38 -11.24
C GLU A 185 -0.06 -2.44 -10.16
N HIS A 186 -0.39 -2.11 -8.92
CA HIS A 186 0.52 -2.32 -7.80
C HIS A 186 0.78 -3.81 -7.60
N SER A 187 2.06 -4.18 -7.48
CA SER A 187 2.52 -5.57 -7.32
C SER A 187 2.34 -6.44 -8.56
N CYS A 188 2.37 -5.83 -9.75
CA CYS A 188 2.33 -6.54 -11.03
C CYS A 188 3.48 -7.54 -11.18
N PHE A 189 4.69 -7.21 -10.71
CA PHE A 189 5.85 -8.08 -10.86
C PHE A 189 5.65 -9.47 -10.23
N SER A 190 4.87 -9.56 -9.15
CA SER A 190 4.65 -10.79 -8.39
C SER A 190 3.23 -11.37 -8.50
N ASP A 191 2.34 -10.76 -9.28
CA ASP A 191 0.90 -11.08 -9.33
C ASP A 191 0.20 -11.01 -7.96
N ASN A 192 0.57 -10.07 -7.08
CA ASN A 192 0.09 -10.07 -5.68
C ASN A 192 -1.08 -9.10 -5.38
N THR A 193 -1.55 -8.38 -6.38
CA THR A 193 -2.49 -7.25 -6.30
C THR A 193 -3.76 -7.53 -5.51
N VAL A 194 -4.43 -8.66 -5.78
CA VAL A 194 -5.68 -9.01 -5.08
C VAL A 194 -5.41 -9.26 -3.58
N ALA A 195 -4.27 -9.85 -3.24
CA ALA A 195 -3.90 -10.08 -1.83
C ALA A 195 -3.60 -8.76 -1.10
N ASP A 196 -2.98 -7.80 -1.80
CA ASP A 196 -2.71 -6.47 -1.26
C ASP A 196 -4.01 -5.68 -1.02
N LEU A 197 -4.92 -5.67 -2.00
CA LEU A 197 -6.24 -5.05 -1.88
C LEU A 197 -7.08 -5.67 -0.75
N LEU A 198 -7.05 -7.00 -0.59
CA LEU A 198 -7.73 -7.67 0.52
C LEU A 198 -7.14 -7.27 1.87
N SER A 199 -5.82 -7.10 1.96
CA SER A 199 -5.13 -6.67 3.18
C SER A 199 -5.46 -5.22 3.55
N ASP A 200 -5.60 -4.33 2.57
CA ASP A 200 -6.06 -2.95 2.82
C ASP A 200 -7.48 -2.92 3.41
N VAL A 201 -8.40 -3.69 2.81
CA VAL A 201 -9.79 -3.77 3.27
C VAL A 201 -9.87 -4.42 4.65
N GLU A 202 -9.06 -5.43 4.93
CA GLU A 202 -8.92 -6.02 6.26
C GLU A 202 -8.40 -5.01 7.29
N GLY A 203 -7.46 -4.15 6.91
CA GLY A 203 -7.00 -3.05 7.77
C GLY A 203 -8.12 -2.07 8.14
N ILE A 204 -8.99 -1.74 7.19
CA ILE A 204 -10.19 -0.91 7.45
C ILE A 204 -11.16 -1.64 8.38
N GLU A 205 -11.44 -2.92 8.10
CA GLU A 205 -12.33 -3.75 8.91
C GLU A 205 -11.85 -3.87 10.35
N PHE A 206 -10.54 -4.10 10.54
CA PHE A 206 -9.91 -4.16 11.85
C PHE A 206 -10.13 -2.84 12.61
N PHE A 207 -9.87 -1.69 11.97
CA PHE A 207 -10.08 -0.40 12.61
C PHE A 207 -11.54 -0.18 13.06
N VAL A 208 -12.52 -0.44 12.19
CA VAL A 208 -13.93 -0.12 12.49
C VAL A 208 -14.57 -1.09 13.47
N SER A 209 -14.11 -2.35 13.47
CA SER A 209 -14.63 -3.42 14.33
C SER A 209 -13.88 -3.60 15.64
N ALA A 210 -12.64 -3.08 15.73
CA ALA A 210 -11.72 -3.31 16.84
C ALA A 210 -11.58 -4.81 17.19
N ARG A 211 -11.42 -5.68 16.18
CA ARG A 211 -11.27 -7.13 16.33
C ARG A 211 -9.98 -7.64 15.70
N TYR A 212 -9.27 -8.52 16.41
CA TYR A 212 -8.09 -9.21 15.89
C TYR A 212 -8.26 -10.72 16.10
N GLU A 213 -8.11 -11.53 15.04
CA GLU A 213 -8.31 -13.00 15.10
C GLU A 213 -9.62 -13.38 15.83
N ASP A 214 -10.73 -12.74 15.45
CA ASP A 214 -12.07 -12.86 16.07
C ASP A 214 -12.21 -12.40 17.53
N ALA A 215 -11.12 -11.99 18.19
CA ALA A 215 -11.14 -11.46 19.54
C ALA A 215 -11.46 -9.96 19.54
N PRO A 216 -12.50 -9.51 20.26
CA PRO A 216 -12.76 -8.07 20.43
C PRO A 216 -11.67 -7.44 21.30
N LEU A 217 -11.12 -6.31 20.85
CA LEU A 217 -10.13 -5.52 21.57
C LEU A 217 -10.75 -4.45 22.48
N GLY A 218 -12.06 -4.20 22.37
CA GLY A 218 -12.78 -3.22 23.16
C GLY A 218 -14.03 -2.70 22.44
N ALA A 219 -14.52 -1.53 22.86
CA ALA A 219 -15.57 -0.83 22.15
C ALA A 219 -15.05 -0.36 20.77
N SER A 220 -15.90 -0.46 19.75
CA SER A 220 -15.53 -0.16 18.37
C SER A 220 -16.31 0.99 17.75
N VAL A 221 -15.88 1.45 16.58
CA VAL A 221 -16.64 2.42 15.76
C VAL A 221 -18.00 1.84 15.40
N LEU A 222 -18.05 0.56 15.04
CA LEU A 222 -19.30 -0.14 14.74
C LEU A 222 -20.23 -0.21 15.95
N ASP A 223 -19.74 -0.44 17.16
CA ASP A 223 -20.59 -0.45 18.37
C ASP A 223 -21.21 0.93 18.62
N LEU A 224 -20.42 1.99 18.46
CA LEU A 224 -20.88 3.36 18.58
C LEU A 224 -21.95 3.71 17.52
N LEU A 225 -21.73 3.29 16.28
CA LEU A 225 -22.70 3.48 15.19
C LEU A 225 -23.96 2.64 15.38
N ARG A 226 -23.86 1.40 15.85
CA ARG A 226 -25.05 0.57 16.16
C ARG A 226 -25.91 1.21 17.24
N TRP A 227 -25.29 1.87 18.22
CA TRP A 227 -26.01 2.60 19.25
C TRP A 227 -26.66 3.90 18.72
N ARG A 228 -25.92 4.67 17.91
CA ARG A 228 -26.34 6.00 17.44
C ARG A 228 -27.26 5.96 16.21
N LYS A 229 -26.87 5.17 15.21
CA LYS A 229 -27.47 5.08 13.87
C LYS A 229 -27.30 3.68 13.28
N PRO A 230 -28.11 2.69 13.71
CA PRO A 230 -27.98 1.28 13.30
C PRO A 230 -27.90 1.06 11.79
N SER A 231 -28.66 1.83 11.01
CA SER A 231 -28.66 1.75 9.54
C SER A 231 -27.32 2.13 8.91
N LEU A 232 -26.51 2.96 9.58
CA LEU A 232 -25.20 3.36 9.08
C LEU A 232 -24.12 2.33 9.41
N ALA A 233 -24.21 1.68 10.58
CA ALA A 233 -23.39 0.50 10.88
C ALA A 233 -23.61 -0.60 9.83
N ALA A 234 -24.88 -0.94 9.55
CA ALA A 234 -25.22 -1.94 8.54
C ALA A 234 -24.66 -1.59 7.15
N ARG A 235 -24.79 -0.32 6.72
CA ARG A 235 -24.22 0.11 5.43
C ARG A 235 -22.69 -0.01 5.38
N LEU A 236 -21.98 0.31 6.46
CA LEU A 236 -20.53 0.18 6.51
C LEU A 236 -20.11 -1.30 6.44
N GLU A 237 -20.78 -2.17 7.19
CA GLU A 237 -20.55 -3.62 7.18
C GLU A 237 -20.84 -4.22 5.79
N ASP A 238 -21.97 -3.86 5.18
CA ASP A 238 -22.38 -4.32 3.85
C ASP A 238 -21.38 -3.89 2.77
N SER A 239 -20.88 -2.64 2.82
CA SER A 239 -19.87 -2.16 1.87
C SER A 239 -18.54 -2.91 2.01
N ILE A 240 -18.05 -3.13 3.24
CA ILE A 240 -16.82 -3.90 3.49
C ILE A 240 -16.99 -5.34 2.97
N ALA A 241 -18.11 -5.98 3.30
CA ALA A 241 -18.41 -7.33 2.85
C ALA A 241 -18.51 -7.43 1.31
N ALA A 242 -19.14 -6.44 0.68
CA ALA A 242 -19.25 -6.38 -0.78
C ALA A 242 -17.89 -6.21 -1.46
N THR A 243 -17.02 -5.34 -0.94
CA THR A 243 -15.66 -5.18 -1.47
C THR A 243 -14.86 -6.47 -1.34
N ARG A 244 -14.83 -7.09 -0.15
CA ARG A 244 -14.12 -8.37 0.06
C ARG A 244 -14.65 -9.47 -0.85
N ALA A 245 -15.97 -9.60 -0.97
CA ALA A 245 -16.58 -10.61 -1.83
C ALA A 245 -16.27 -10.37 -3.32
N GLY A 246 -16.28 -9.10 -3.75
CA GLY A 246 -15.91 -8.71 -5.12
C GLY A 246 -14.46 -9.08 -5.45
N LEU A 247 -13.52 -8.72 -4.56
CA LEU A 247 -12.10 -9.04 -4.69
C LEU A 247 -11.84 -10.56 -4.66
N LEU A 248 -12.47 -11.31 -3.76
CA LEU A 248 -12.28 -12.76 -3.65
C LEU A 248 -12.83 -13.55 -4.83
N ALA A 249 -13.78 -12.99 -5.57
CA ALA A 249 -14.36 -13.64 -6.73
C ALA A 249 -13.62 -13.27 -8.04
N ILE A 250 -12.54 -12.48 -7.96
CA ILE A 250 -11.56 -12.34 -9.03
C ILE A 250 -10.82 -13.68 -9.14
N ASP A 251 -11.31 -14.54 -10.02
CA ASP A 251 -10.82 -15.91 -10.21
C ASP A 251 -9.62 -15.99 -11.19
N GLU A 252 -9.37 -14.90 -11.93
CA GLU A 252 -8.26 -14.75 -12.88
C GLU A 252 -7.23 -13.76 -12.32
N ARG A 253 -6.01 -13.78 -12.85
CA ARG A 253 -5.00 -12.75 -12.52
C ARG A 253 -5.54 -11.39 -12.93
N PHE A 254 -5.19 -10.35 -12.18
CA PHE A 254 -5.74 -9.03 -12.45
C PHE A 254 -5.30 -8.51 -13.84
N ASP A 255 -4.07 -8.81 -14.29
CA ASP A 255 -3.63 -8.54 -15.66
C ASP A 255 -4.55 -9.10 -16.75
N GLN A 256 -5.02 -10.33 -16.56
CA GLN A 256 -5.96 -10.97 -17.49
C GLN A 256 -7.31 -10.25 -17.48
N ILE A 257 -7.72 -9.69 -16.34
CA ILE A 257 -8.88 -8.82 -16.26
C ILE A 257 -8.64 -7.56 -17.07
N LEU A 258 -7.48 -6.91 -16.93
CA LEU A 258 -7.15 -5.64 -17.61
C LEU A 258 -7.18 -5.77 -19.15
N LEU A 259 -6.79 -6.93 -19.68
CA LEU A 259 -6.81 -7.22 -21.13
C LEU A 259 -8.21 -7.44 -21.71
N GLN A 260 -9.23 -7.65 -20.87
CA GLN A 260 -10.59 -7.93 -21.32
C GLN A 260 -11.37 -6.65 -21.68
N PRO A 261 -12.36 -6.72 -22.60
CA PRO A 261 -13.27 -5.62 -22.87
C PRO A 261 -14.00 -5.16 -21.59
N ALA A 262 -14.24 -3.85 -21.44
CA ALA A 262 -14.87 -3.27 -20.24
C ALA A 262 -16.26 -3.85 -19.92
N ASP A 263 -16.99 -4.34 -20.92
CA ASP A 263 -18.30 -4.99 -20.74
C ASP A 263 -18.22 -6.50 -20.44
N SER A 264 -17.01 -7.05 -20.32
CA SER A 264 -16.80 -8.44 -19.93
C SER A 264 -17.22 -8.69 -18.48
N PRO A 265 -17.67 -9.91 -18.14
CA PRO A 265 -18.07 -10.24 -16.78
C PRO A 265 -16.97 -9.97 -15.73
N ALA A 266 -15.71 -10.30 -16.03
CA ALA A 266 -14.60 -10.12 -15.11
C ALA A 266 -14.28 -8.63 -14.85
N ARG A 267 -14.30 -7.81 -15.91
CA ARG A 267 -14.13 -6.34 -15.80
C ARG A 267 -15.24 -5.70 -14.98
N LEU A 268 -16.50 -6.00 -15.29
CA LEU A 268 -17.65 -5.48 -14.55
C LEU A 268 -17.62 -5.87 -13.07
N GLN A 269 -17.07 -7.05 -12.76
CA GLN A 269 -16.91 -7.52 -11.40
C GLN A 269 -15.81 -6.76 -10.64
N ALA A 270 -14.64 -6.52 -11.26
CA ALA A 270 -13.58 -5.71 -10.66
C ALA A 270 -14.04 -4.25 -10.46
N GLU A 271 -14.76 -3.67 -11.44
CA GLU A 271 -15.36 -2.34 -11.33
C GLU A 271 -16.41 -2.26 -10.20
N ALA A 272 -17.21 -3.32 -10.02
CA ALA A 272 -18.14 -3.40 -8.89
C ALA A 272 -17.42 -3.49 -7.54
N ALA A 273 -16.28 -4.18 -7.46
CA ALA A 273 -15.45 -4.23 -6.24
C ALA A 273 -14.86 -2.85 -5.92
N ALA A 274 -14.39 -2.11 -6.94
CA ALA A 274 -13.93 -0.74 -6.80
C ALA A 274 -15.04 0.19 -6.27
N GLU A 275 -16.22 0.17 -6.91
CA GLU A 275 -17.35 0.98 -6.46
C GLU A 275 -17.78 0.62 -5.03
N ALA A 276 -17.76 -0.66 -4.65
CA ALA A 276 -18.02 -1.08 -3.27
C ALA A 276 -16.99 -0.48 -2.29
N ALA A 277 -15.69 -0.43 -2.66
CA ALA A 277 -14.66 0.21 -1.84
C ALA A 277 -14.93 1.71 -1.66
N ARG A 278 -15.37 2.41 -2.71
CA ARG A 278 -15.83 3.80 -2.62
C ARG A 278 -16.99 3.97 -1.63
N GLN A 279 -17.92 3.01 -1.57
CA GLN A 279 -19.02 3.03 -0.61
C GLN A 279 -18.57 2.86 0.85
N ILE A 280 -17.41 2.25 1.11
CA ILE A 280 -16.81 2.23 2.45
C ILE A 280 -16.48 3.67 2.88
N ALA A 281 -15.83 4.45 2.01
CA ALA A 281 -15.49 5.84 2.29
C ALA A 281 -16.73 6.73 2.48
N VAL A 282 -17.77 6.54 1.66
CA VAL A 282 -19.07 7.22 1.81
C VAL A 282 -19.68 6.94 3.18
N ALA A 283 -19.69 5.66 3.60
CA ALA A 283 -20.22 5.26 4.89
C ALA A 283 -19.40 5.83 6.06
N LEU A 284 -18.07 5.83 5.95
CA LEU A 284 -17.17 6.38 6.98
C LEU A 284 -17.30 7.91 7.13
N LYS A 285 -17.46 8.64 6.01
CA LYS A 285 -17.74 10.08 6.04
C LYS A 285 -19.07 10.39 6.72
N ALA A 286 -20.14 9.67 6.33
CA ALA A 286 -21.43 9.80 7.00
C ALA A 286 -21.36 9.42 8.48
N ALA A 287 -20.50 8.46 8.85
CA ALA A 287 -20.27 8.07 10.24
C ALA A 287 -19.60 9.18 11.02
N ALA A 288 -18.58 9.83 10.45
CA ALA A 288 -17.95 10.98 11.07
C ALA A 288 -18.98 12.11 11.32
N GLU A 289 -19.78 12.46 10.30
CA GLU A 289 -20.81 13.50 10.40
C GLU A 289 -21.85 13.20 11.51
N GLU A 290 -22.35 11.96 11.60
CA GLU A 290 -23.29 11.52 12.63
C GLU A 290 -22.69 11.60 14.05
N LEU A 291 -21.37 11.44 14.15
CA LEU A 291 -20.61 11.57 15.40
C LEU A 291 -20.17 13.02 15.70
N GLY A 292 -20.51 13.98 14.83
CA GLY A 292 -20.12 15.38 14.97
C GLY A 292 -18.64 15.64 14.67
N ILE A 293 -18.01 14.77 13.87
CA ILE A 293 -16.62 14.84 13.43
C ILE A 293 -16.59 15.29 11.97
N ASN A 294 -15.81 16.32 11.67
CA ASN A 294 -15.60 16.76 10.29
C ASN A 294 -14.37 16.07 9.71
N ILE A 295 -14.55 15.30 8.65
CA ILE A 295 -13.46 14.76 7.83
C ILE A 295 -13.67 15.18 6.37
N VAL A 296 -12.59 15.48 5.67
CA VAL A 296 -12.62 15.83 4.24
C VAL A 296 -12.01 14.67 3.47
N ILE A 297 -12.78 14.08 2.57
CA ILE A 297 -12.37 12.92 1.79
C ILE A 297 -12.52 13.29 0.30
N PRO A 298 -11.44 13.44 -0.47
CA PRO A 298 -11.54 13.74 -1.90
C PRO A 298 -12.41 12.70 -2.63
N GLY A 299 -13.27 13.15 -3.52
CA GLY A 299 -14.14 12.26 -4.33
C GLY A 299 -15.40 11.75 -3.62
N VAL A 300 -15.63 12.08 -2.33
CA VAL A 300 -16.77 11.61 -1.52
C VAL A 300 -17.35 12.73 -0.66
#